data_AF-X1N4M7-F1
#
_entry.id   AF-X1N4M7-F1
#
_cell.length_a   1.000
_cell.length_b   1.000
_cell.length_c   1.000
_cell.angle_alpha   90.00
_cell.angle_beta   90.00
_cell.angle_gamma   90.00
#
_symmetry.space_group_name_H-M   'P 1'
#
loop_
_entity.id
_entity.type
_entity.pdbx_description
1 polymer ?
#
loop_
_entity_poly.entity_id
_entity_poly.type
_entity_poly.pdbx_seq_one_letter_code
_entity_poly.pdbx_strand_id
1 'polypeptide(L)'
;GELAAMVVVDAVVRLLPGVLGSVASPLDDSHATGLLEYPQYTRPPVYRGWSVPEVLLSGNHAQIAKWRREQAILRTLERRPELLDKANLYSEERKFVDRSKETV
;
A
#
# COMPACT_ATOMS: atom_id res chain seq x y z
N GLY A 1 -22.85 21.95 -1.40
CA GLY A 1 -22.31 20.61 -1.78
C GLY A 1 -20.99 20.69 -2.54
N GLU A 2 -20.30 21.82 -2.41
CA GLU A 2 -19.14 22.21 -3.20
C GLU A 2 -17.94 21.33 -2.89
N LEU A 3 -17.70 21.04 -1.60
CA LEU A 3 -16.63 20.12 -1.17
C LEU A 3 -16.82 18.72 -1.74
N ALA A 4 -18.04 18.19 -1.71
CA ALA A 4 -18.31 16.86 -2.27
C ALA A 4 -18.05 16.83 -3.78
N ALA A 5 -18.45 17.88 -4.50
CA ALA A 5 -18.17 17.99 -5.93
C ALA A 5 -16.66 18.06 -6.21
N MET A 6 -15.90 18.85 -5.43
CA MET A 6 -14.44 18.94 -5.58
C MET A 6 -13.73 17.62 -5.30
N VAL A 7 -14.16 16.85 -4.29
CA VAL A 7 -13.60 15.52 -4.01
C VAL A 7 -13.81 14.57 -5.19
N VAL A 8 -15.00 14.56 -5.78
CA VAL A 8 -15.30 13.72 -6.95
C VAL A 8 -14.47 14.16 -8.16
N VAL A 9 -14.39 15.47 -8.42
CA VAL A 9 -13.58 16.01 -9.52
C VAL A 9 -12.11 15.63 -9.37
N ASP A 10 -11.52 15.81 -8.19
CA ASP A 10 -10.12 15.46 -7.92
C ASP A 10 -9.86 13.95 -8.13
N ALA A 11 -10.71 13.08 -7.56
CA ALA A 11 -10.56 11.64 -7.67
C ALA A 11 -10.66 11.13 -9.13
N VAL A 12 -11.59 11.68 -9.92
CA VAL A 12 -11.79 11.27 -11.32
C VAL A 12 -10.71 11.82 -12.24
N VAL A 13 -10.30 13.08 -12.06
CA VAL A 13 -9.29 13.73 -12.93
C VAL A 13 -7.93 13.04 -12.80
N ARG A 14 -7.57 12.52 -11.62
CA ARG A 14 -6.34 11.73 -11.42
C ARG A 14 -6.25 10.49 -12.33
N LEU A 15 -7.38 9.95 -12.81
CA LEU A 15 -7.42 8.79 -13.69
C LEU A 15 -7.21 9.15 -15.17
N LEU A 16 -7.22 10.45 -15.53
CA LEU A 16 -7.05 10.88 -16.91
C LEU A 16 -5.56 10.79 -17.33
N PRO A 17 -5.28 10.30 -18.55
CA PRO A 17 -3.91 10.24 -19.07
C PRO A 17 -3.23 11.61 -19.05
N GLY A 18 -1.96 11.63 -18.61
CA GLY A 18 -1.14 12.85 -18.56
C GLY A 18 -1.26 13.67 -17.28
N VAL A 19 -2.20 13.38 -16.38
CA VAL A 19 -2.36 14.13 -15.12
C VAL A 19 -1.32 13.73 -14.07
N LEU A 20 -1.12 12.44 -13.82
CA LEU A 20 -0.24 11.94 -12.75
C LEU A 20 1.23 11.71 -13.15
N GLY A 21 1.61 12.08 -14.38
CA GLY A 21 2.96 11.89 -14.92
C GLY A 21 3.32 10.42 -15.18
N SER A 22 3.34 9.59 -14.13
CA SER A 22 3.52 8.13 -14.22
C SER A 22 2.18 7.42 -14.29
N VAL A 23 2.03 6.55 -15.29
CA VAL A 23 0.83 5.72 -15.51
C VAL A 23 0.69 4.64 -14.43
N ALA A 24 1.79 4.26 -13.77
CA ALA A 24 1.78 3.20 -12.75
C ALA A 24 1.32 3.71 -11.37
N SER A 25 1.49 5.00 -11.07
CA SER A 25 1.21 5.55 -9.74
C SER A 25 -0.21 5.26 -9.20
N PRO A 26 -1.29 5.39 -9.99
CA PRO A 26 -2.63 5.09 -9.49
C PRO A 26 -2.84 3.62 -9.09
N LEU A 27 -2.01 2.70 -9.60
CA LEU A 27 -2.15 1.25 -9.32
C LEU A 27 -1.59 0.87 -7.93
N ASP A 28 -0.67 1.68 -7.42
CA ASP A 28 -0.05 1.47 -6.10
C ASP A 28 -0.82 2.20 -4.97
N ASP A 29 -1.80 3.05 -5.30
CA ASP A 29 -2.63 3.77 -4.34
C ASP A 29 -3.49 2.81 -3.48
N SER A 30 -3.85 3.28 -2.28
CA SER A 30 -4.83 2.58 -1.44
C SER A 30 -6.14 2.35 -2.21
N HIS A 31 -6.76 1.19 -1.99
CA HIS A 31 -7.98 0.71 -2.64
C HIS A 31 -7.86 0.31 -4.12
N ALA A 32 -6.78 0.66 -4.82
CA ALA A 32 -6.59 0.28 -6.23
C ALA A 32 -6.58 -1.25 -6.43
N THR A 33 -6.02 -1.99 -5.47
CA THR A 33 -5.96 -3.47 -5.47
C THR A 33 -6.83 -4.12 -4.39
N GLY A 34 -7.70 -3.35 -3.74
CA GLY A 34 -8.48 -3.79 -2.58
C GLY A 34 -7.70 -3.79 -1.25
N LEU A 35 -6.42 -3.40 -1.24
CA LEU A 35 -5.60 -3.24 -0.04
C LEU A 35 -5.29 -1.76 0.25
N LEU A 36 -4.88 -1.46 1.48
CA LEU A 36 -4.25 -0.19 1.84
C LEU A 36 -2.79 -0.17 1.36
N GLU A 37 -2.29 1.03 1.06
CA GLU A 37 -0.91 1.23 0.61
C GLU A 37 0.11 0.94 1.72
N TYR A 38 1.25 0.38 1.32
CA TYR A 38 2.40 0.10 2.18
C TYR A 38 3.04 1.39 2.74
N PRO A 39 3.82 1.31 3.84
CA PRO A 39 4.50 2.48 4.39
C PRO A 39 5.63 2.94 3.47
N GLN A 40 5.74 4.27 3.31
CA GLN A 40 6.74 4.93 2.47
C GLN A 40 7.83 5.53 3.35
N TYR A 41 9.07 5.46 2.87
CA TYR A 41 10.24 6.00 3.55
C TYR A 41 11.03 6.88 2.59
N THR A 42 11.66 7.91 3.13
CA THR A 42 12.54 8.81 2.38
C THR A 42 13.74 9.20 3.23
N ARG A 43 14.67 9.95 2.66
CA ARG A 43 15.87 10.42 3.35
C ARG A 43 15.50 11.30 4.56
N PRO A 44 16.28 11.26 5.65
CA PRO A 44 17.49 10.47 5.87
C PRO A 44 17.21 9.01 6.30
N PRO A 45 18.19 8.08 6.17
CA PRO A 45 18.02 6.67 6.55
C PRO A 45 17.71 6.42 8.03
N VAL A 46 18.08 7.34 8.91
CA VAL A 46 17.71 7.33 10.32
C VAL A 46 17.13 8.68 10.69
N TYR A 47 15.91 8.70 11.19
CA TYR A 47 15.22 9.89 11.65
C TYR A 47 14.73 9.70 13.08
N ARG A 48 15.20 10.53 14.01
CA ARG A 48 14.86 10.43 15.46
C ARG A 48 15.10 9.03 16.06
N GLY A 49 16.12 8.33 15.59
CA GLY A 49 16.43 6.96 16.02
C GLY A 49 15.62 5.86 15.32
N TRP A 50 14.68 6.20 14.44
CA TRP A 50 13.96 5.23 13.60
C TRP A 50 14.72 5.00 12.30
N SER A 51 15.12 3.76 12.06
CA SER A 51 15.78 3.35 10.83
C SER A 51 14.78 2.97 9.73
N VAL A 52 15.13 3.28 8.48
CA VAL A 52 14.47 2.71 7.31
C VAL A 52 14.71 1.19 7.31
N PRO A 53 13.69 0.35 7.04
CA PRO A 53 13.88 -1.09 6.91
C PRO A 53 15.00 -1.46 5.94
N GLU A 54 15.92 -2.33 6.37
CA GLU A 54 17.13 -2.68 5.59
C GLU A 54 16.81 -3.21 4.18
N VAL A 55 15.70 -3.92 4.03
CA VAL A 55 15.22 -4.42 2.72
C VAL A 55 15.03 -3.28 1.71
N LEU A 56 14.60 -2.09 2.15
CA LEU A 56 14.43 -0.92 1.30
C LEU A 56 15.76 -0.27 0.89
N LEU A 57 16.85 -0.59 1.59
CA LEU A 57 18.21 -0.12 1.29
C LEU A 57 19.01 -1.14 0.46
N SER A 58 18.48 -2.34 0.27
CA SER A 58 19.19 -3.46 -0.37
C SER A 58 19.38 -3.33 -1.89
N GLY A 59 18.57 -2.50 -2.56
CA GLY A 59 18.48 -2.46 -4.02
C GLY A 59 17.85 -3.71 -4.66
N ASN A 60 17.45 -4.71 -3.87
CA ASN A 60 16.81 -5.92 -4.38
C ASN A 60 15.32 -5.66 -4.65
N HIS A 61 15.00 -5.33 -5.90
CA HIS A 61 13.64 -5.02 -6.33
C HIS A 61 12.62 -6.11 -6.00
N ALA A 62 12.98 -7.39 -6.10
CA ALA A 62 12.07 -8.49 -5.81
C ALA A 62 11.75 -8.58 -4.30
N GLN A 63 12.75 -8.43 -3.44
CA GLN A 63 12.55 -8.40 -1.99
C GLN A 63 11.78 -7.17 -1.54
N ILE A 64 12.05 -6.00 -2.15
CA ILE A 64 11.32 -4.77 -1.88
C ILE A 64 9.85 -4.92 -2.28
N ALA A 65 9.55 -5.46 -3.46
CA ALA A 65 8.17 -5.68 -3.91
C ALA A 65 7.42 -6.65 -2.98
N LYS A 66 8.05 -7.76 -2.59
CA LYS A 66 7.50 -8.71 -1.63
C LYS A 66 7.21 -8.03 -0.28
N TRP A 67 8.17 -7.30 0.27
CA TRP A 67 8.01 -6.60 1.54
C TRP A 67 6.88 -5.56 1.48
N ARG A 68 6.80 -4.77 0.39
CA ARG A 68 5.72 -3.80 0.18
C ARG A 68 4.35 -4.48 0.19
N ARG A 69 4.22 -5.61 -0.52
CA ARG A 69 2.99 -6.38 -0.55
C ARG A 69 2.59 -6.92 0.82
N GLU A 70 3.54 -7.48 1.57
CA GLU A 70 3.30 -7.96 2.94
C GLU A 70 2.88 -6.82 3.88
N GLN A 71 3.52 -5.66 3.80
CA GLN A 71 3.14 -4.50 4.62
C GLN A 71 1.76 -3.93 4.27
N ALA A 72 1.40 -3.91 2.98
CA ALA A 72 0.05 -3.53 2.55
C ALA A 72 -1.01 -4.46 3.16
N ILE A 73 -0.75 -5.77 3.15
CA ILE A 73 -1.63 -6.78 3.76
C ILE A 73 -1.72 -6.56 5.28
N LEU A 74 -0.59 -6.44 5.98
CA LEU A 74 -0.57 -6.25 7.44
C LEU A 74 -1.31 -4.97 7.86
N ARG A 75 -1.07 -3.85 7.17
CA ARG A 75 -1.73 -2.58 7.44
C ARG A 75 -3.24 -2.66 7.18
N THR A 76 -3.64 -3.40 6.15
CA THR A 76 -5.06 -3.65 5.86
C THR A 76 -5.68 -4.51 6.95
N LEU A 77 -5.01 -5.57 7.38
CA LEU A 77 -5.46 -6.44 8.47
C LEU A 77 -5.66 -5.65 9.78
N GLU A 78 -4.71 -4.80 10.13
CA GLU A 78 -4.74 -4.00 11.36
C GLU A 78 -5.87 -2.96 11.35
N ARG A 79 -6.08 -2.27 10.22
CA ARG A 79 -6.91 -1.04 10.19
C ARG A 79 -8.27 -1.21 9.52
N ARG A 80 -8.37 -2.10 8.53
CA ARG A 80 -9.54 -2.32 7.66
C ARG A 80 -9.66 -3.80 7.28
N PRO A 81 -9.77 -4.71 8.27
CA PRO A 81 -9.74 -6.15 8.03
C PRO A 81 -10.81 -6.64 7.05
N GLU A 82 -11.95 -5.95 6.96
CA GLU A 82 -13.05 -6.27 6.05
C GLU A 82 -12.70 -6.05 4.57
N LEU A 83 -11.64 -5.30 4.25
CA LEU A 83 -11.14 -5.19 2.88
C LEU A 83 -10.47 -6.47 2.39
N LEU A 84 -9.94 -7.31 3.31
CA LEU A 84 -9.28 -8.58 2.96
C LEU A 84 -10.23 -9.63 2.41
N ASP A 85 -11.54 -9.48 2.62
CA ASP A 85 -12.55 -10.37 2.06
C ASP A 85 -12.74 -10.15 0.55
N LYS A 86 -12.45 -8.92 0.08
CA LYS A 86 -12.61 -8.51 -1.33
C LYS A 86 -11.28 -8.40 -2.06
N ALA A 87 -10.16 -8.31 -1.33
CA ALA A 87 -8.84 -8.25 -1.91
C ALA A 87 -8.48 -9.56 -2.64
N ASN A 88 -7.88 -9.45 -3.83
CA ASN A 88 -7.37 -10.61 -4.54
C ASN A 88 -6.03 -11.03 -3.90
N LEU A 89 -6.10 -12.01 -3.00
CA LEU A 89 -4.95 -12.57 -2.29
C LEU A 89 -4.58 -13.94 -2.86
N TYR A 90 -3.29 -14.15 -3.11
CA TYR A 90 -2.78 -15.48 -3.45
C TYR A 90 -2.87 -16.43 -2.24
N SER A 91 -2.80 -17.73 -2.49
CA SER A 91 -2.86 -18.76 -1.44
C SER A 91 -1.83 -18.53 -0.32
N GLU A 92 -0.62 -18.14 -0.67
CA GLU A 92 0.45 -17.84 0.31
C GLU A 92 0.17 -16.57 1.11
N GLU A 93 -0.44 -15.55 0.49
CA GLU A 93 -0.83 -14.32 1.17
C GLU A 93 -1.98 -14.56 2.16
N ARG A 94 -2.91 -15.45 1.82
CA ARG A 94 -4.00 -15.86 2.72
C ARG A 94 -3.46 -16.56 3.96
N LYS A 95 -2.55 -17.53 3.77
CA LYS A 95 -1.84 -18.20 4.89
C LYS A 95 -1.07 -17.19 5.75
N PHE A 96 -0.45 -16.19 5.12
CA PHE A 96 0.24 -15.13 5.82
C PHE A 96 -0.72 -14.30 6.69
N VAL A 97 -1.87 -13.90 6.16
CA VAL A 97 -2.94 -13.21 6.93
C VAL A 97 -3.38 -14.04 8.13
N ASP A 98 -3.66 -15.33 7.94
CA ASP A 98 -4.18 -16.19 9.01
C ASP A 98 -3.16 -16.32 10.15
N ARG A 99 -1.87 -16.55 9.82
CA ARG A 99 -0.78 -16.57 10.81
C ARG A 99 -0.59 -15.22 11.51
N SER A 100 -0.76 -14.11 10.80
CA SER A 100 -0.65 -12.76 11.37
C SER A 100 -1.82 -12.43 12.33
N LYS A 101 -3.00 -13.02 12.14
CA LYS A 101 -4.12 -12.89 13.09
C LYS A 101 -3.87 -13.61 14.40
N GLU A 102 -3.14 -14.72 14.39
CA GLU A 102 -2.83 -15.50 15.60
C GLU A 102 -1.77 -14.83 16.50
N THR A 103 -1.02 -13.86 15.96
CA THR A 103 0.05 -13.17 16.68
C THR A 103 -0.44 -11.91 17.42
N VAL A 104 -1.68 -11.47 17.18
CA VAL A 104 -2.31 -10.27 17.78
C VAL A 104 -3.29 -10.70 18.87
#